data_AF-A0A1F7RV82-F1
#
_entry.id   AF-A0A1F7RV82-F1
#
_cell.length_a   1.000
_cell.length_b   1.000
_cell.length_c   1.000
_cell.angle_alpha   90.00
_cell.angle_beta   90.00
_cell.angle_gamma   90.00
#
_symmetry.space_group_name_H-M   'P 1'
#
loop_
_entity.id
_entity.type
_entity.pdbx_description
1 polymer ?
#
loop_
_entity_poly.entity_id
_entity_poly.type
_entity_poly.pdbx_seq_one_letter_code
_entity_poly.pdbx_strand_id
1 'polypeptide(L)'
;MTVLIYIIILVLLIELARGGRELFIRRLAGIDALDEAVGRATEMGKPVLYLCGMSDLGDVSTIAAINILSGVAKKVGLYQSKLIMPCRDPMVMTVTQEVVKEAYLSIGRPEAYREEDIYYTTYDQFPYVASVDGIMLREKPATNIYMGYYYAESLILAETGSMSGAIQIAGTDAITQLPFFVVACDYTIIGEELYAASAYISRDPKLVGSIKGQDYMKFVLAVYLALGIMLAVLQKIIPDWSFLKMLGNLF
;
A
#
# COMPACT_ATOMS: atom_id res chain seq x y z
N MET A 1 -14.65 -15.09 23.10
CA MET A 1 -14.41 -13.88 23.90
C MET A 1 -13.52 -12.87 23.18
N THR A 2 -12.34 -13.27 22.71
CA THR A 2 -11.38 -12.39 21.99
C THR A 2 -11.95 -11.72 20.74
N VAL A 3 -12.72 -12.44 19.93
CA VAL A 3 -13.38 -11.88 18.73
C VAL A 3 -14.41 -10.79 19.09
N LEU A 4 -15.16 -10.96 20.18
CA LEU A 4 -16.13 -9.96 20.63
C LEU A 4 -15.41 -8.69 21.13
N ILE A 5 -14.32 -8.86 21.88
CA ILE A 5 -13.48 -7.75 22.33
C ILE A 5 -12.92 -6.99 21.11
N TYR A 6 -12.44 -7.71 20.10
CA TYR A 6 -11.96 -7.11 18.85
C TYR A 6 -13.04 -6.29 18.15
N ILE A 7 -14.24 -6.85 17.97
CA ILE A 7 -15.36 -6.15 17.33
C ILE A 7 -15.72 -4.87 18.11
N ILE A 8 -15.77 -4.94 19.44
CA ILE A 8 -16.07 -3.79 20.30
C ILE A 8 -15.00 -2.69 20.14
N ILE A 9 -13.71 -3.05 20.21
CA ILE A 9 -12.61 -2.09 20.04
C ILE A 9 -12.65 -1.44 18.66
N LEU A 10 -12.88 -2.25 17.61
CA LEU A 10 -12.94 -1.78 16.23
C LEU A 10 -14.08 -0.79 16.02
N VAL A 11 -15.30 -1.14 16.47
CA VAL A 11 -16.47 -0.26 16.35
C VAL A 11 -16.25 1.04 17.14
N LEU A 12 -15.74 0.95 18.37
CA LEU A 12 -15.44 2.13 19.19
C LEU A 12 -14.46 3.08 18.50
N LEU A 13 -13.35 2.56 17.95
CA LEU A 13 -12.35 3.40 17.29
C LEU A 13 -12.86 4.02 15.98
N ILE A 14 -13.68 3.30 15.21
CA ILE A 14 -14.33 3.86 14.02
C ILE A 14 -15.28 4.99 14.40
N GLU A 15 -16.12 4.81 15.43
CA GLU A 15 -17.03 5.86 15.88
C GLU A 15 -16.29 7.08 16.47
N LEU A 16 -15.19 6.86 17.18
CA LEU A 16 -14.33 7.95 17.64
C LEU A 16 -13.69 8.73 16.47
N ALA A 17 -13.23 8.02 15.43
CA ALA A 17 -12.70 8.66 14.23
C ALA A 17 -13.77 9.46 13.48
N ARG A 18 -14.99 8.89 13.35
CA ARG A 18 -16.16 9.58 12.75
C ARG A 18 -16.56 10.81 13.54
N GLY A 19 -16.45 10.77 14.87
CA GLY A 19 -16.71 11.90 15.77
C GLY A 19 -15.65 13.02 15.70
N GLY A 20 -14.71 12.95 14.77
CA GLY A 20 -13.71 13.99 14.53
C GLY A 20 -12.50 13.94 15.48
N ARG A 21 -12.34 12.87 16.27
CA ARG A 21 -11.08 12.69 17.01
C ARG A 21 -9.99 12.30 16.04
N GLU A 22 -8.90 13.08 16.02
CA GLU A 22 -7.70 12.73 15.29
C GLU A 22 -7.04 11.51 15.93
N LEU A 23 -7.25 10.34 15.33
CA LEU A 23 -6.53 9.13 15.68
C LEU A 23 -5.14 9.20 15.05
N PHE A 24 -4.10 9.21 15.89
CA PHE A 24 -2.72 9.20 15.41
C PHE A 24 -2.41 7.90 14.66
N ILE A 25 -2.05 8.05 13.39
CA ILE A 25 -1.42 7.04 12.53
C ILE A 25 0.05 7.43 12.35
N ARG A 26 0.97 6.45 12.47
CA ARG A 26 2.40 6.66 12.20
C ARG A 26 2.58 7.12 10.75
N ARG A 27 3.38 8.16 10.53
CA ARG A 27 3.75 8.59 9.18
C ARG A 27 4.53 7.51 8.45
N LEU A 28 4.19 7.28 7.19
CA LEU A 28 4.87 6.34 6.31
C LEU A 28 5.76 7.14 5.36
N ALA A 29 7.08 6.97 5.47
CA ALA A 29 8.04 7.73 4.66
C ALA A 29 7.80 7.55 3.15
N GLY A 30 7.45 6.34 2.71
CA GLY A 30 7.12 6.07 1.32
C GLY A 30 5.86 6.80 0.81
N ILE A 31 4.93 7.17 1.70
CA ILE A 31 3.74 7.95 1.32
C ILE A 31 4.04 9.43 1.26
N ASP A 32 4.82 9.96 2.21
CA ASP A 32 5.28 11.36 2.15
C ASP A 32 6.15 11.58 0.89
N ALA A 33 6.94 10.57 0.50
CA ALA A 33 7.74 10.60 -0.73
C ALA A 33 6.89 10.64 -2.01
N LEU A 34 5.66 10.12 -2.02
CA LEU A 34 4.79 10.19 -3.20
C LEU A 34 4.47 11.65 -3.57
N ASP A 35 4.19 12.48 -2.56
CA ASP A 35 3.88 13.89 -2.77
C ASP A 35 5.08 14.65 -3.36
N GLU A 36 6.28 14.40 -2.82
CA GLU A 36 7.52 14.99 -3.32
C GLU A 36 7.85 14.52 -4.73
N ALA A 37 7.70 13.21 -5.00
CA ALA A 37 8.06 12.63 -6.29
C ALA A 37 7.12 13.08 -7.43
N VAL A 38 5.83 13.31 -7.15
CA VAL A 38 4.92 13.92 -8.13
C VAL A 38 5.23 15.41 -8.34
N GLY A 39 5.61 16.13 -7.27
CA GLY A 39 6.09 17.52 -7.37
C GLY A 39 7.33 17.63 -8.27
N ARG A 40 8.33 16.78 -8.04
CA ARG A 40 9.55 16.73 -8.85
C ARG A 40 9.28 16.37 -10.31
N ALA A 41 8.36 15.43 -10.56
CA ALA A 41 7.97 15.10 -11.94
C ALA A 41 7.41 16.32 -12.69
N THR A 42 6.62 17.13 -11.99
CA THR A 42 6.10 18.41 -12.49
C THR A 42 7.21 19.39 -12.81
N GLU A 43 8.14 19.61 -11.87
CA GLU A 43 9.28 20.53 -12.05
C GLU A 43 10.18 20.12 -13.22
N MET A 44 10.34 18.81 -13.44
CA MET A 44 11.14 18.27 -14.53
C MET A 44 10.40 18.19 -15.87
N GLY A 45 9.09 18.47 -15.90
CA GLY A 45 8.26 18.34 -17.10
C GLY A 45 8.20 16.91 -17.65
N LYS A 46 8.33 15.90 -16.77
CA LYS A 46 8.42 14.48 -17.11
C LYS A 46 7.25 13.70 -16.53
N PRO A 47 6.86 12.57 -17.13
CA PRO A 47 5.72 11.79 -16.64
C PRO A 47 6.03 11.09 -15.31
N VAL A 48 4.94 10.74 -14.61
CA VAL A 48 4.90 9.77 -13.51
C VAL A 48 4.43 8.43 -14.09
N LEU A 49 5.24 7.38 -13.95
CA LEU A 49 4.85 6.02 -14.29
C LEU A 49 4.26 5.34 -13.06
N TYR A 50 3.04 4.83 -13.14
CA TYR A 50 2.39 4.12 -12.04
C TYR A 50 1.99 2.71 -12.47
N LEU A 51 2.26 1.70 -11.63
CA LEU A 51 1.89 0.31 -11.86
C LEU A 51 1.09 -0.24 -10.66
N CYS A 52 0.07 -1.06 -10.93
CA CYS A 52 -0.79 -1.73 -9.92
C CYS A 52 -0.44 -3.22 -9.73
N GLY A 53 0.83 -3.57 -9.70
CA GLY A 53 1.26 -4.97 -9.63
C GLY A 53 0.96 -5.77 -10.91
N MET A 54 1.15 -7.08 -10.82
CA MET A 54 0.94 -8.03 -11.92
C MET A 54 -0.23 -8.98 -11.68
N SER A 55 -0.86 -8.92 -10.51
CA SER A 55 -2.01 -9.74 -10.15
C SER A 55 -3.32 -9.17 -10.72
N ASP A 56 -4.40 -9.95 -10.64
CA ASP A 56 -5.75 -9.51 -11.01
C ASP A 56 -6.44 -8.77 -9.83
N LEU A 57 -7.72 -8.41 -10.02
CA LEU A 57 -8.55 -7.74 -9.00
C LEU A 57 -8.92 -8.61 -7.79
N GLY A 58 -8.67 -9.92 -7.84
CA GLY A 58 -8.88 -10.83 -6.70
C GLY A 58 -7.78 -10.70 -5.65
N ASP A 59 -6.64 -10.13 -6.01
CA ASP A 59 -5.52 -9.89 -5.10
C ASP A 59 -5.71 -8.60 -4.30
N VAL A 60 -5.61 -8.72 -2.97
CA VAL A 60 -5.79 -7.61 -2.04
C VAL A 60 -4.72 -6.52 -2.24
N SER A 61 -3.51 -6.91 -2.67
CA SER A 61 -2.43 -5.97 -2.97
C SER A 61 -2.74 -5.10 -4.19
N THR A 62 -3.39 -5.66 -5.22
CA THR A 62 -3.87 -4.90 -6.39
C THR A 62 -4.93 -3.88 -5.98
N ILE A 63 -5.89 -4.29 -5.15
CA ILE A 63 -6.93 -3.38 -4.64
C ILE A 63 -6.30 -2.24 -3.83
N ALA A 64 -5.32 -2.54 -2.99
CA ALA A 64 -4.59 -1.54 -2.24
C ALA A 64 -3.84 -0.56 -3.15
N ALA A 65 -3.19 -1.06 -4.20
CA ALA A 65 -2.52 -0.26 -5.23
C ALA A 65 -3.49 0.68 -5.96
N ILE A 66 -4.68 0.21 -6.31
CA ILE A 66 -5.72 1.04 -6.95
C ILE A 66 -6.21 2.15 -5.99
N ASN A 67 -6.34 1.85 -4.71
CA ASN A 67 -6.73 2.88 -3.73
C ASN A 67 -5.67 3.96 -3.55
N ILE A 68 -4.39 3.59 -3.58
CA ILE A 68 -3.26 4.54 -3.56
C ILE A 68 -3.25 5.39 -4.83
N LEU A 69 -3.52 4.79 -5.99
CA LEU A 69 -3.59 5.47 -7.29
C LEU A 69 -4.58 6.65 -7.26
N SER A 70 -5.74 6.51 -6.61
CA SER A 70 -6.70 7.62 -6.49
C SER A 70 -6.07 8.88 -5.89
N GLY A 71 -5.23 8.74 -4.86
CA GLY A 71 -4.50 9.85 -4.26
C GLY A 71 -3.44 10.44 -5.18
N VAL A 72 -2.65 9.56 -5.80
CA VAL A 72 -1.59 9.96 -6.74
C VAL A 72 -2.20 10.70 -7.93
N ALA A 73 -3.29 10.20 -8.51
CA ALA A 73 -4.01 10.82 -9.62
C ALA A 73 -4.51 12.23 -9.28
N LYS A 74 -5.07 12.46 -8.08
CA LYS A 74 -5.45 13.80 -7.62
C LYS A 74 -4.25 14.75 -7.63
N LYS A 75 -3.10 14.29 -7.13
CA LYS A 75 -1.87 15.11 -7.07
C LYS A 75 -1.32 15.39 -8.47
N VAL A 76 -1.25 14.38 -9.32
CA VAL A 76 -0.82 14.52 -10.72
C VAL A 76 -1.71 15.54 -11.46
N GLY A 77 -3.04 15.44 -11.30
CA GLY A 77 -3.99 16.39 -11.89
C GLY A 77 -3.89 17.81 -11.31
N LEU A 78 -3.67 17.96 -9.99
CA LEU A 78 -3.45 19.27 -9.37
C LEU A 78 -2.18 19.94 -9.88
N TYR A 79 -1.08 19.19 -9.98
CA TYR A 79 0.22 19.71 -10.42
C TYR A 79 0.37 19.76 -11.95
N GLN A 80 -0.62 19.29 -12.72
CA GLN A 80 -0.56 19.24 -14.19
C GLN A 80 0.59 18.39 -14.73
N SER A 81 0.94 17.33 -13.99
CA SER A 81 1.86 16.30 -14.47
C SER A 81 1.17 15.33 -15.42
N LYS A 82 1.96 14.59 -16.20
CA LYS A 82 1.47 13.48 -17.02
C LYS A 82 1.53 12.17 -16.24
N LEU A 83 0.46 11.39 -16.28
CA LEU A 83 0.44 10.00 -15.78
C LEU A 83 0.68 9.05 -16.96
N ILE A 84 1.45 7.99 -16.76
CA ILE A 84 1.53 6.86 -17.69
C ILE A 84 1.26 5.60 -16.87
N MET A 85 0.29 4.81 -17.30
CA MET A 85 -0.14 3.63 -16.56
C MET A 85 -0.43 2.45 -17.51
N PRO A 86 0.60 1.66 -17.86
CA PRO A 86 0.38 0.42 -18.59
C PRO A 86 -0.20 -0.63 -17.65
N CYS A 87 -1.27 -1.29 -18.08
CA CYS A 87 -1.95 -2.34 -17.33
C CYS A 87 -1.74 -3.72 -17.99
N ARG A 88 -1.41 -4.73 -17.17
CA ARG A 88 -1.32 -6.13 -17.58
C ARG A 88 -2.70 -6.76 -17.75
N ASP A 89 -3.60 -6.46 -16.82
CA ASP A 89 -4.95 -7.03 -16.77
C ASP A 89 -5.99 -6.01 -17.28
N PRO A 90 -6.91 -6.39 -18.18
CA PRO A 90 -7.90 -5.49 -18.76
C PRO A 90 -9.00 -5.06 -17.77
N MET A 91 -9.31 -5.89 -16.77
CA MET A 91 -10.24 -5.52 -15.69
C MET A 91 -9.60 -4.49 -14.77
N VAL A 92 -8.32 -4.69 -14.41
CA VAL A 92 -7.54 -3.69 -13.66
C VAL A 92 -7.50 -2.37 -14.44
N MET A 93 -7.21 -2.40 -15.75
CA MET A 93 -7.26 -1.21 -16.61
C MET A 93 -8.60 -0.47 -16.49
N THR A 94 -9.71 -1.17 -16.70
CA THR A 94 -11.06 -0.58 -16.68
C THR A 94 -11.37 0.08 -15.32
N VAL A 95 -11.04 -0.60 -14.22
CA VAL A 95 -11.25 -0.05 -12.87
C VAL A 95 -10.35 1.17 -12.62
N THR A 96 -9.09 1.09 -13.03
CA THR A 96 -8.13 2.19 -12.82
C THR A 96 -8.48 3.43 -13.64
N GLN A 97 -8.98 3.27 -14.87
CA GLN A 97 -9.50 4.37 -15.68
C GLN A 97 -10.62 5.12 -14.94
N GLU A 98 -11.60 4.41 -14.39
CA GLU A 98 -12.68 5.03 -13.64
C GLU A 98 -12.20 5.70 -12.35
N VAL A 99 -11.28 5.06 -11.61
CA VAL A 99 -10.69 5.63 -10.39
C VAL A 99 -9.91 6.92 -10.67
N VAL A 100 -9.13 6.95 -11.76
CA VAL A 100 -8.36 8.15 -12.14
C VAL A 100 -9.31 9.23 -12.66
N LYS A 101 -10.32 8.89 -13.46
CA LYS A 101 -11.33 9.83 -13.93
C LYS A 101 -12.08 10.49 -12.76
N GLU A 102 -12.52 9.71 -11.79
CA GLU A 102 -13.18 10.20 -10.58
C GLU A 102 -12.23 11.06 -9.72
N ALA A 103 -10.95 10.67 -9.62
CA ALA A 103 -9.94 11.47 -8.95
C ALA A 103 -9.81 12.87 -9.58
N TYR A 104 -9.73 12.96 -10.91
CA TYR A 104 -9.67 14.22 -11.66
C TYR A 104 -10.96 15.04 -11.53
N LEU A 105 -12.13 14.37 -11.55
CA LEU A 105 -13.42 15.02 -11.33
C LEU A 105 -13.51 15.64 -9.92
N SER A 106 -13.06 14.91 -8.89
CA SER A 106 -13.13 15.34 -7.49
C SER A 106 -12.30 16.60 -7.17
N ILE A 107 -11.28 16.89 -7.97
CA ILE A 107 -10.46 18.10 -7.87
C ILE A 107 -10.91 19.21 -8.82
N GLY A 108 -12.03 19.02 -9.53
CA GLY A 108 -12.59 19.99 -10.47
C GLY A 108 -11.80 20.14 -11.78
N ARG A 109 -11.06 19.10 -12.20
CA ARG A 109 -10.26 19.10 -13.45
C ARG A 109 -10.58 17.94 -14.39
N PRO A 110 -11.86 17.66 -14.71
CA PRO A 110 -12.22 16.54 -15.58
C PRO A 110 -11.62 16.65 -16.99
N GLU A 111 -11.35 17.86 -17.48
CA GLU A 111 -10.77 18.13 -18.80
C GLU A 111 -9.30 17.72 -18.92
N ALA A 112 -8.60 17.53 -17.80
CA ALA A 112 -7.21 17.08 -17.77
C ALA A 112 -7.09 15.56 -17.81
N TYR A 113 -8.18 14.82 -17.62
CA TYR A 113 -8.19 13.37 -17.77
C TYR A 113 -7.99 12.97 -19.24
N ARG A 114 -7.17 11.94 -19.46
CA ARG A 114 -6.89 11.32 -20.75
C ARG A 114 -6.99 9.82 -20.55
N GLU A 115 -7.92 9.20 -21.23
CA GLU A 115 -8.15 7.75 -21.10
C GLU A 115 -6.97 6.97 -21.69
N GLU A 116 -6.34 7.52 -22.72
CA GLU A 116 -5.17 6.96 -23.39
C GLU A 116 -3.90 6.89 -22.53
N ASP A 117 -3.83 7.61 -21.40
CA ASP A 117 -2.71 7.53 -20.47
C ASP A 117 -2.75 6.23 -19.64
N ILE A 118 -3.90 5.53 -19.62
CA ILE A 118 -4.13 4.27 -18.91
C ILE A 118 -4.59 3.22 -19.91
N TYR A 119 -3.72 2.28 -20.25
CA TYR A 119 -3.95 1.39 -21.37
C TYR A 119 -3.49 -0.04 -21.10
N TYR A 120 -4.19 -0.99 -21.70
CA TYR A 120 -3.81 -2.39 -21.69
C TYR A 120 -2.60 -2.62 -22.59
N THR A 121 -1.66 -3.43 -22.11
CA THR A 121 -0.45 -3.80 -22.87
C THR A 121 -0.54 -5.25 -23.33
N THR A 122 -0.48 -6.20 -22.39
CA THR A 122 -0.51 -7.64 -22.63
C THR A 122 -0.74 -8.34 -21.31
N TYR A 123 -1.41 -9.49 -21.35
CA TYR A 123 -1.61 -10.33 -20.18
C TYR A 123 -0.38 -11.20 -19.88
N ASP A 124 0.55 -11.39 -20.82
CA ASP A 124 1.72 -12.23 -20.56
C ASP A 124 2.75 -11.51 -19.68
N GLN A 125 3.26 -12.23 -18.68
CA GLN A 125 4.10 -11.66 -17.60
C GLN A 125 5.37 -10.97 -18.10
N PHE A 126 6.27 -11.68 -18.78
CA PHE A 126 7.52 -11.10 -19.30
C PHE A 126 7.31 -10.08 -20.44
N PRO A 127 6.40 -10.31 -21.40
CA PRO A 127 6.06 -9.29 -22.39
C PRO A 127 5.55 -7.97 -21.77
N TYR A 128 4.76 -8.04 -20.69
CA TYR A 128 4.34 -6.85 -19.95
C TYR A 128 5.55 -6.12 -19.37
N VAL A 129 6.44 -6.82 -18.68
CA VAL A 129 7.65 -6.24 -18.07
C VAL A 129 8.54 -5.57 -19.11
N ALA A 130 8.84 -6.27 -20.21
CA ALA A 130 9.65 -5.72 -21.30
C ALA A 130 9.02 -4.46 -21.93
N SER A 131 7.68 -4.40 -22.00
CA SER A 131 6.98 -3.20 -22.45
C SER A 131 7.16 -2.04 -21.48
N VAL A 132 7.02 -2.30 -20.17
CA VAL A 132 7.21 -1.28 -19.13
C VAL A 132 8.66 -0.79 -19.10
N ASP A 133 9.64 -1.68 -19.18
CA ASP A 133 11.06 -1.31 -19.31
C ASP A 133 11.29 -0.43 -20.55
N GLY A 134 10.67 -0.79 -21.67
CA GLY A 134 10.70 0.02 -22.88
C GLY A 134 10.10 1.42 -22.69
N ILE A 135 9.05 1.56 -21.88
CA ILE A 135 8.47 2.86 -21.51
C ILE A 135 9.48 3.66 -20.68
N MET A 136 10.10 3.06 -19.66
CA MET A 136 11.10 3.72 -18.82
C MET A 136 12.28 4.25 -19.64
N LEU A 137 12.75 3.47 -20.63
CA LEU A 137 13.88 3.86 -21.48
C LEU A 137 13.54 4.94 -22.50
N ARG A 138 12.32 4.95 -23.05
CA ARG A 138 11.88 5.93 -24.06
C ARG A 138 11.36 7.23 -23.45
N GLU A 139 10.41 7.13 -22.53
CA GLU A 139 9.72 8.27 -21.92
C GLU A 139 10.54 8.90 -20.78
N LYS A 140 11.47 8.13 -20.18
CA LYS A 140 12.32 8.54 -19.06
C LYS A 140 11.53 9.28 -17.97
N PRO A 141 10.52 8.63 -17.36
CA PRO A 141 9.72 9.21 -16.28
C PRO A 141 10.62 9.80 -15.20
N ALA A 142 10.17 10.88 -14.57
CA ALA A 142 10.89 11.42 -13.42
C ALA A 142 10.69 10.55 -12.18
N THR A 143 9.56 9.85 -12.12
CA THR A 143 9.15 9.03 -10.98
C THR A 143 8.47 7.75 -11.47
N ASN A 144 8.89 6.62 -10.91
CA ASN A 144 8.23 5.33 -11.06
C ASN A 144 7.62 4.90 -9.73
N ILE A 145 6.36 4.49 -9.77
CA ILE A 145 5.60 4.06 -8.60
C ILE A 145 5.12 2.63 -8.83
N TYR A 146 5.57 1.72 -7.98
CA TYR A 146 5.28 0.29 -8.05
C TYR A 146 4.45 -0.12 -6.83
N MET A 147 3.15 -0.35 -6.98
CA MET A 147 2.29 -0.78 -5.87
C MET A 147 1.63 -2.11 -6.19
N GLY A 148 1.80 -3.10 -5.32
CA GLY A 148 1.21 -4.43 -5.45
C GLY A 148 2.26 -5.54 -5.56
N TYR A 149 1.86 -6.67 -6.16
CA TYR A 149 2.68 -7.87 -6.27
C TYR A 149 3.38 -7.98 -7.64
N TYR A 150 4.70 -8.24 -7.67
CA TYR A 150 5.53 -8.15 -8.90
C TYR A 150 6.39 -9.38 -9.24
N TYR A 151 6.21 -10.51 -8.55
CA TYR A 151 7.04 -11.72 -8.71
C TYR A 151 8.55 -11.39 -8.71
N ALA A 152 9.36 -12.09 -9.51
CA ALA A 152 10.81 -11.88 -9.60
C ALA A 152 11.16 -10.59 -10.38
N GLU A 153 10.21 -10.10 -11.18
CA GLU A 153 10.34 -8.94 -12.04
C GLU A 153 10.33 -7.62 -11.28
N SER A 154 9.99 -7.64 -9.98
CA SER A 154 10.25 -6.55 -9.05
C SER A 154 11.67 -6.00 -9.18
N LEU A 155 12.69 -6.86 -9.25
CA LEU A 155 14.08 -6.43 -9.42
C LEU A 155 14.34 -5.86 -10.82
N ILE A 156 13.81 -6.49 -11.87
CA ILE A 156 14.01 -6.08 -13.26
C ILE A 156 13.45 -4.67 -13.47
N LEU A 157 12.20 -4.44 -13.05
CA LEU A 157 11.54 -3.15 -13.15
C LEU A 157 12.28 -2.07 -12.35
N ALA A 158 12.69 -2.40 -11.12
CA ALA A 158 13.37 -1.46 -10.25
C ALA A 158 14.79 -1.13 -10.74
N GLU A 159 15.55 -2.09 -11.28
CA GLU A 159 16.87 -1.82 -11.82
C GLU A 159 16.79 -0.96 -13.09
N THR A 160 15.87 -1.27 -14.00
CA THR A 160 15.63 -0.45 -15.21
C THR A 160 15.22 0.97 -14.84
N GLY A 161 14.32 1.14 -13.86
CA GLY A 161 13.89 2.45 -13.40
C GLY A 161 15.03 3.26 -12.77
N SER A 162 15.87 2.61 -11.96
CA SER A 162 17.07 3.22 -11.37
C SER A 162 18.05 3.68 -12.45
N MET A 163 18.31 2.82 -13.46
CA MET A 163 19.16 3.16 -14.60
C MET A 163 18.60 4.33 -15.45
N SER A 164 17.28 4.50 -15.49
CA SER A 164 16.63 5.64 -16.17
C SER A 164 16.77 6.97 -15.42
N GLY A 165 17.20 6.92 -14.15
CA GLY A 165 17.37 8.07 -13.27
C GLY A 165 16.07 8.58 -12.64
N ALA A 166 15.02 7.75 -12.63
CA ALA A 166 13.75 8.06 -11.99
C ALA A 166 13.85 7.89 -10.46
N ILE A 167 13.16 8.72 -9.68
CA ILE A 167 12.85 8.37 -8.29
C ILE A 167 11.94 7.14 -8.31
N GLN A 168 12.22 6.18 -7.45
CA GLN A 168 11.44 4.95 -7.36
C GLN A 168 10.80 4.79 -5.99
N ILE A 169 9.48 4.61 -6.01
CA ILE A 169 8.69 4.34 -4.82
C ILE A 169 7.99 3.01 -5.03
N ALA A 170 8.30 2.04 -4.20
CA ALA A 170 7.72 0.71 -4.26
C ALA A 170 6.86 0.42 -3.02
N GLY A 171 5.87 -0.45 -3.16
CA GLY A 171 5.07 -0.98 -2.07
C GLY A 171 4.56 -2.37 -2.38
N THR A 172 4.92 -3.33 -1.54
CA THR A 172 4.51 -4.73 -1.67
C THR A 172 4.33 -5.36 -0.29
N ASP A 173 3.42 -6.31 -0.19
CA ASP A 173 3.24 -7.15 0.99
C ASP A 173 3.98 -8.48 0.91
N ALA A 174 4.62 -8.77 -0.22
CA ALA A 174 5.34 -10.01 -0.46
C ALA A 174 6.76 -9.99 0.11
N ILE A 175 7.00 -10.82 1.12
CA ILE A 175 8.30 -10.96 1.80
C ILE A 175 9.43 -11.31 0.82
N THR A 176 9.12 -12.06 -0.24
CA THR A 176 10.09 -12.48 -1.27
C THR A 176 10.52 -11.36 -2.21
N GLN A 177 9.75 -10.27 -2.32
CA GLN A 177 10.02 -9.14 -3.23
C GLN A 177 10.64 -7.95 -2.50
N LEU A 178 10.36 -7.82 -1.21
CA LEU A 178 10.84 -6.72 -0.39
C LEU A 178 12.36 -6.48 -0.50
N PRO A 179 13.24 -7.51 -0.48
CA PRO A 179 14.67 -7.27 -0.61
C PRO A 179 15.07 -6.58 -1.92
N PHE A 180 14.35 -6.86 -3.02
CA PHE A 180 14.64 -6.26 -4.31
C PHE A 180 14.27 -4.77 -4.32
N PHE A 181 13.06 -4.43 -3.86
CA PHE A 181 12.64 -3.03 -3.79
C PHE A 181 13.42 -2.22 -2.76
N VAL A 182 13.73 -2.78 -1.59
CA VAL A 182 14.52 -2.08 -0.56
C VAL A 182 15.92 -1.71 -1.06
N VAL A 183 16.52 -2.51 -1.93
CA VAL A 183 17.87 -2.27 -2.47
C VAL A 183 17.83 -1.39 -3.73
N ALA A 184 16.81 -1.52 -4.57
CA ALA A 184 16.77 -0.87 -5.87
C ALA A 184 15.93 0.42 -5.91
N CYS A 185 15.05 0.67 -4.93
CA CYS A 185 14.18 1.85 -4.88
C CYS A 185 14.58 2.83 -3.77
N ASP A 186 14.28 4.12 -3.97
CA ASP A 186 14.54 5.18 -2.99
C ASP A 186 13.66 5.03 -1.73
N TYR A 187 12.41 4.62 -1.93
CA TYR A 187 11.45 4.37 -0.85
C TYR A 187 10.70 3.06 -1.07
N THR A 188 10.57 2.29 0.02
CA THR A 188 9.79 1.05 0.01
C THR A 188 8.79 1.04 1.15
N ILE A 189 7.52 0.82 0.79
CA ILE A 189 6.41 0.57 1.70
C ILE A 189 6.35 -0.93 1.95
N ILE A 190 6.36 -1.32 3.23
CA ILE A 190 6.63 -2.71 3.61
C ILE A 190 5.38 -3.37 4.20
N GLY A 191 4.94 -4.49 3.60
CA GLY A 191 3.97 -5.35 4.24
C GLY A 191 2.62 -4.66 4.41
N GLU A 192 2.16 -4.60 5.66
CA GLU A 192 0.89 -3.98 6.02
C GLU A 192 0.82 -2.46 5.81
N GLU A 193 1.98 -1.81 5.63
CA GLU A 193 2.01 -0.40 5.30
C GLU A 193 1.33 -0.12 3.95
N LEU A 194 1.35 -1.07 3.01
CA LEU A 194 0.66 -0.98 1.72
C LEU A 194 -0.86 -0.85 1.92
N TYR A 195 -1.41 -1.61 2.86
CA TYR A 195 -2.83 -1.56 3.19
C TYR A 195 -3.18 -0.29 3.97
N ALA A 196 -2.29 0.14 4.85
CA ALA A 196 -2.45 1.35 5.65
C ALA A 196 -2.34 2.64 4.83
N ALA A 197 -1.59 2.62 3.73
CA ALA A 197 -1.39 3.76 2.82
C ALA A 197 -2.70 4.40 2.34
N SER A 198 -3.69 3.56 2.01
CA SER A 198 -5.01 4.01 1.55
C SER A 198 -5.73 4.88 2.59
N ALA A 199 -5.60 4.53 3.88
CA ALA A 199 -6.17 5.30 4.98
C ALA A 199 -5.47 6.64 5.18
N TYR A 200 -4.15 6.68 4.95
CA TYR A 200 -3.37 7.91 5.05
C TYR A 200 -3.77 8.92 3.95
N ILE A 201 -3.92 8.42 2.72
CA ILE A 201 -4.25 9.22 1.54
C ILE A 201 -5.70 9.73 1.59
N SER A 202 -6.66 8.84 1.87
CA SER A 202 -8.09 9.19 1.87
C SER A 202 -8.52 9.92 3.14
N ARG A 203 -7.80 9.71 4.25
CA ARG A 203 -8.22 10.06 5.62
C ARG A 203 -9.64 9.58 5.96
N ASP A 204 -10.11 8.49 5.34
CA ASP A 204 -11.42 7.93 5.66
C ASP A 204 -11.44 7.46 7.12
N PRO A 205 -12.34 7.99 7.98
CA PRO A 205 -12.46 7.58 9.37
C PRO A 205 -12.64 6.08 9.56
N LYS A 206 -13.28 5.37 8.62
CA LYS A 206 -13.45 3.91 8.68
C LYS A 206 -12.10 3.20 8.53
N LEU A 207 -11.28 3.61 7.57
CA LEU A 207 -9.96 3.00 7.33
C LEU A 207 -9.00 3.34 8.47
N VAL A 208 -8.98 4.61 8.90
CA VAL A 208 -8.17 5.10 10.02
C VAL A 208 -8.51 4.37 11.32
N GLY A 209 -9.79 4.27 11.65
CA GLY A 209 -10.27 3.55 12.84
C GLY A 209 -9.95 2.05 12.80
N SER A 210 -10.07 1.43 11.62
CA SER A 210 -9.77 0.00 11.44
C SER A 210 -8.30 -0.32 11.67
N ILE A 211 -7.37 0.47 11.11
CA ILE A 211 -5.93 0.31 11.33
C ILE A 211 -5.60 0.45 12.81
N LYS A 212 -6.15 1.48 13.46
CA LYS A 212 -5.91 1.69 14.89
C LYS A 212 -6.42 0.53 15.73
N GLY A 213 -7.59 -0.02 15.39
CA GLY A 213 -8.15 -1.18 16.05
C GLY A 213 -7.29 -2.43 15.89
N GLN A 214 -6.73 -2.65 14.70
CA GLN A 214 -5.79 -3.74 14.45
C GLN A 214 -4.52 -3.60 15.29
N ASP A 215 -3.95 -2.40 15.38
CA ASP A 215 -2.76 -2.14 16.20
C ASP A 215 -3.00 -2.42 17.69
N TYR A 216 -4.13 -1.95 18.22
CA TYR A 216 -4.52 -2.25 19.61
C TYR A 216 -4.71 -3.76 19.84
N MET A 217 -5.33 -4.47 18.89
CA MET A 217 -5.54 -5.91 19.03
C MET A 217 -4.22 -6.68 18.99
N LYS A 218 -3.30 -6.32 18.10
CA LYS A 218 -1.95 -6.90 18.07
C LYS A 218 -1.24 -6.72 19.41
N PHE A 219 -1.33 -5.52 20.01
CA PHE A 219 -0.75 -5.27 21.32
C PHE A 219 -1.38 -6.14 22.42
N VAL A 220 -2.71 -6.24 22.47
CA VAL A 220 -3.44 -7.11 23.42
C VAL A 220 -3.02 -8.57 23.24
N LEU A 221 -2.94 -9.05 22.00
CA LEU A 221 -2.49 -10.42 21.70
C LEU A 221 -1.03 -10.63 22.13
N ALA A 222 -0.15 -9.68 21.90
CA ALA A 222 1.26 -9.76 22.31
C ALA A 222 1.38 -9.85 23.84
N VAL A 223 0.63 -9.05 24.59
CA VAL A 223 0.58 -9.13 26.07
C VAL A 223 0.01 -10.48 26.52
N TYR A 224 -1.07 -10.96 25.90
CA TYR A 224 -1.68 -12.25 26.23
C TYR A 224 -0.71 -13.41 25.98
N LEU A 225 0.00 -13.40 24.85
CA LEU A 225 1.03 -14.38 24.52
C LEU A 225 2.20 -14.32 25.50
N ALA A 226 2.68 -13.13 25.85
CA ALA A 226 3.77 -12.97 26.82
C ALA A 226 3.38 -13.50 28.20
N LEU A 227 2.17 -13.18 28.69
CA LEU A 227 1.64 -13.71 29.95
C LEU A 227 1.47 -15.23 29.90
N GLY A 228 0.94 -15.78 28.81
CA GLY A 228 0.79 -17.22 28.63
C GLY A 228 2.14 -17.95 28.65
N ILE A 229 3.14 -17.41 27.96
CA ILE A 229 4.52 -17.96 27.97
C ILE A 229 5.11 -17.89 29.39
N MET A 230 4.99 -16.75 30.07
CA MET A 230 5.50 -16.61 31.44
C MET A 230 4.85 -17.59 32.42
N LEU A 231 3.52 -17.74 32.36
CA LEU A 231 2.78 -18.68 33.21
C LEU A 231 3.18 -20.13 32.92
N ALA A 232 3.32 -20.51 31.65
CA ALA A 232 3.76 -21.84 31.24
C ALA A 232 5.18 -22.16 31.75
N VAL A 233 6.09 -21.18 31.70
CA VAL A 233 7.45 -21.32 32.25
C VAL A 233 7.41 -21.45 33.78
N LEU A 234 6.64 -20.61 34.48
CA LEU A 234 6.51 -20.65 35.93
C LEU A 234 5.90 -21.96 36.44
N GLN A 235 4.90 -22.50 35.74
CA GLN A 235 4.29 -23.80 36.07
C GLN A 235 5.30 -24.95 35.97
N LYS A 236 6.22 -24.89 35.01
CA LYS A 236 7.28 -25.90 34.86
C LYS A 236 8.32 -25.82 35.98
N ILE A 237 8.54 -24.63 36.56
CA ILE A 237 9.49 -24.39 37.64
C ILE A 237 8.88 -24.67 39.02
N ILE A 238 7.58 -24.40 39.22
CA ILE A 238 6.87 -24.57 40.50
C ILE A 238 5.60 -25.41 40.29
N PRO A 239 5.70 -26.75 40.28
CA PRO A 239 4.60 -27.64 39.90
C PRO A 239 3.42 -27.70 40.90
N ASP A 240 3.69 -27.37 42.17
CA ASP A 240 2.74 -27.56 43.28
C ASP A 240 1.86 -26.35 43.58
N TRP A 241 1.96 -25.28 42.79
CA TRP A 241 1.09 -24.12 42.98
C TRP A 241 -0.29 -24.39 42.36
N SER A 242 -1.25 -24.77 43.19
CA SER A 242 -2.64 -25.08 42.80
C SER A 242 -3.31 -23.96 41.98
N PHE A 243 -2.92 -22.71 42.21
CA PHE A 243 -3.38 -21.54 41.45
C PHE A 243 -2.86 -21.51 40.01
N LEU A 244 -1.63 -21.97 39.73
CA LEU A 244 -1.07 -22.03 38.37
C LEU A 244 -1.74 -23.14 37.53
N LYS A 245 -2.14 -24.26 38.14
CA LYS A 245 -2.92 -25.32 37.46
C LYS A 245 -4.32 -24.84 37.05
N MET A 246 -4.94 -23.94 37.81
CA MET A 246 -6.24 -23.36 37.47
C MET A 246 -6.12 -22.34 36.33
N LEU A 247 -5.08 -21.51 36.33
CA LEU A 247 -4.81 -20.53 35.26
C LEU A 247 -4.35 -21.19 33.95
N GLY A 248 -3.53 -22.25 34.00
CA GLY A 248 -3.09 -22.97 32.81
C GLY A 248 -4.23 -23.66 32.03
N ASN A 249 -5.37 -23.92 32.65
CA ASN A 249 -6.57 -24.47 31.99
C ASN A 249 -7.48 -23.39 31.36
N LEU A 250 -7.20 -22.11 31.59
CA LEU A 250 -7.96 -20.95 31.07
C LEU A 250 -7.33 -20.33 29.81
N PHE A 251 -6.07 -20.66 29.52
CA PHE A 251 -5.31 -20.27 28.32
C PHE A 251 -5.24 -21.44 27.34
#